data_AF-A0A2E5CEB1-F1
#
_entry.id   AF-A0A2E5CEB1-F1
#
_cell.length_a   1.000
_cell.length_b   1.000
_cell.length_c   1.000
_cell.angle_alpha   90.00
_cell.angle_beta   90.00
_cell.angle_gamma   90.00
#
_symmetry.space_group_name_H-M   'P 1'
#
loop_
_entity.id
_entity.type
_entity.pdbx_description
1 polymer ?
#
loop_
_entity_poly.entity_id
_entity_poly.type
_entity_poly.pdbx_seq_one_letter_code
_entity_poly.pdbx_strand_id
1 'polypeptide(L)'
;MIRLLGIIALFSFSSMAEYRAYQYVITQKIQMQDQPASSIVITTLDPTSYSAYNGGRSLISVDLLRTWICPGNTGKKSICPSPYAQLPAEILQ
;
A
#
# COMPACT_ATOMS: atom_id res chain seq x y z
N MET A 1 -31.34 38.51 -0.55
CA MET A 1 -31.14 37.05 -0.36
C MET A 1 -30.46 36.34 -1.54
N ILE A 2 -30.58 36.81 -2.79
CA ILE A 2 -29.95 36.16 -3.97
C ILE A 2 -28.41 36.22 -3.99
N ARG A 3 -27.77 37.23 -3.37
CA ARG A 3 -26.30 37.33 -3.35
C ARG A 3 -25.58 36.29 -2.48
N LEU A 4 -26.29 35.67 -1.52
CA LEU A 4 -25.69 34.65 -0.64
C LEU A 4 -25.66 33.26 -1.30
N LEU A 5 -26.58 32.99 -2.24
CA LEU A 5 -26.66 31.71 -2.96
C LEU A 5 -25.48 31.49 -3.92
N GLY A 6 -24.97 32.57 -4.53
CA GLY A 6 -23.87 32.49 -5.49
C GLY A 6 -22.51 32.15 -4.87
N ILE A 7 -22.33 32.40 -3.57
CA ILE A 7 -21.05 32.18 -2.87
C ILE A 7 -20.88 30.70 -2.46
N ILE A 8 -21.97 29.96 -2.27
CA ILE A 8 -21.94 28.55 -1.84
C ILE A 8 -21.60 27.59 -3.00
N ALA A 9 -21.83 28.00 -4.25
CA ALA A 9 -21.63 27.14 -5.42
C ALA A 9 -20.16 26.97 -5.86
N LEU A 10 -19.21 27.71 -5.27
CA LEU A 10 -17.81 27.74 -5.73
C LEU A 10 -16.84 26.80 -4.99
N PHE A 11 -17.32 25.96 -4.07
CA PHE A 11 -16.46 25.14 -3.20
C PHE A 11 -16.52 23.62 -3.45
N SER A 12 -16.89 23.18 -4.65
CA SER A 12 -16.81 21.76 -5.01
C SER A 12 -15.37 21.38 -5.38
N PHE A 13 -14.49 21.26 -4.38
CA PHE A 13 -13.16 20.68 -4.58
C PHE A 13 -13.32 19.19 -4.92
N SER A 14 -12.73 18.76 -6.04
CA SER A 14 -12.61 17.34 -6.37
C SER A 14 -11.64 16.69 -5.39
N SER A 15 -12.16 15.97 -4.39
CA SER A 15 -11.33 15.14 -3.51
C SER A 15 -10.84 13.94 -4.32
N MET A 16 -9.53 13.87 -4.55
CA MET A 16 -8.91 12.66 -5.05
C MET A 16 -8.71 11.70 -3.88
N ALA A 17 -9.28 10.50 -3.99
CA ALA A 17 -8.93 9.43 -3.06
C ALA A 17 -7.43 9.12 -3.18
N GLU A 18 -6.83 8.65 -2.11
CA GLU A 18 -5.48 8.12 -2.11
C GLU A 18 -5.42 6.87 -1.22
N TYR A 19 -4.49 5.98 -1.51
CA TYR A 19 -4.22 4.82 -0.68
C TYR A 19 -2.72 4.58 -0.56
N ARG A 20 -2.33 3.85 0.46
CA ARG A 20 -0.94 3.50 0.71
C ARG A 20 -0.64 2.12 0.18
N ALA A 21 0.47 2.00 -0.55
CA ALA A 21 1.07 0.74 -0.92
C ALA A 21 2.24 0.42 0.01
N TYR A 22 2.42 -0.86 0.29
CA TYR A 22 3.47 -1.38 1.15
C TYR A 22 4.20 -2.50 0.42
N GLN A 23 5.53 -2.45 0.48
CA GLN A 23 6.40 -3.54 0.07
C GLN A 23 6.98 -4.19 1.32
N TYR A 24 6.70 -5.48 1.50
CA TYR A 24 7.18 -6.27 2.63
C TYR A 24 8.14 -7.36 2.18
N VAL A 25 9.05 -7.73 3.07
CA VAL A 25 9.62 -9.08 3.11
C VAL A 25 8.75 -9.90 4.05
N ILE A 26 8.24 -11.03 3.55
CA ILE A 26 7.50 -12.00 4.33
C ILE A 26 8.44 -13.16 4.61
N THR A 27 8.57 -13.54 5.88
CA THR A 27 9.35 -14.71 6.28
C THR A 27 8.43 -15.74 6.91
N GLN A 28 8.44 -16.97 6.39
CA GLN A 28 7.68 -18.08 6.94
C GLN A 28 8.35 -18.57 8.23
N LYS A 29 7.60 -18.65 9.33
CA LYS A 29 8.10 -19.17 10.61
C LYS A 29 7.99 -20.69 10.71
N ILE A 30 7.24 -21.30 9.80
CA ILE A 30 7.08 -22.74 9.66
C ILE A 30 7.67 -23.19 8.34
N GLN A 31 8.32 -24.36 8.33
CA GLN A 31 8.78 -24.97 7.08
C GLN A 31 7.57 -25.57 6.36
N MET A 32 7.27 -25.05 5.17
CA MET A 32 6.32 -25.64 4.25
C MET A 32 7.10 -26.21 3.06
N GLN A 33 6.84 -27.48 2.73
CA GLN A 33 7.65 -28.27 1.79
C GLN A 33 7.76 -27.66 0.38
N ASP A 34 6.83 -26.77 0.01
CA ASP A 34 6.71 -26.20 -1.34
C ASP A 34 6.68 -24.66 -1.38
N GLN A 35 7.07 -23.98 -0.29
CA GLN A 35 7.10 -22.52 -0.24
C GLN A 35 8.50 -21.97 0.06
N PRO A 36 8.90 -20.86 -0.59
CA PRO A 36 10.16 -20.22 -0.24
C PRO A 36 10.09 -19.71 1.21
N ALA A 37 11.21 -19.83 1.93
CA ALA A 37 11.31 -19.37 3.31
C ALA A 37 11.06 -17.86 3.46
N SER A 38 11.32 -17.09 2.39
CA SER A 38 10.98 -15.67 2.34
C SER A 38 10.55 -15.23 0.94
N SER A 39 9.73 -14.18 0.87
CA SER A 39 9.28 -13.57 -0.39
C SER A 39 9.04 -12.08 -0.25
N ILE A 40 9.15 -11.34 -1.36
CA ILE A 40 8.79 -9.91 -1.42
C ILE A 40 7.36 -9.80 -1.95
N VAL A 41 6.53 -9.05 -1.25
CA VAL A 41 5.13 -8.80 -1.65
C VAL A 41 4.83 -7.31 -1.66
N ILE A 42 3.95 -6.89 -2.57
CA ILE A 42 3.40 -5.54 -2.61
C ILE A 42 1.89 -5.64 -2.37
N THR A 43 1.39 -4.87 -1.41
CA THR A 43 -0.02 -4.91 -0.98
C THR A 43 -0.50 -3.53 -0.51
N THR A 44 -1.81 -3.37 -0.39
CA THR A 44 -2.45 -2.20 0.24
C THR A 44 -2.77 -2.43 1.71
N LEU A 45 -2.56 -3.65 2.22
CA LEU A 45 -2.78 -4.00 3.62
C LEU A 45 -1.62 -3.47 4.47
N ASP A 46 -1.94 -2.78 5.57
CA ASP A 46 -0.95 -2.44 6.59
C ASP A 46 -0.40 -3.71 7.26
N PRO A 47 0.72 -3.64 8.01
CA PRO A 47 1.39 -4.83 8.51
C PRO A 47 0.51 -5.69 9.41
N THR A 48 -0.37 -5.06 10.20
CA THR A 48 -1.27 -5.76 11.12
C THR A 48 -2.36 -6.49 10.34
N SER A 49 -2.99 -5.79 9.38
CA SER A 49 -4.01 -6.37 8.50
C SER A 49 -3.45 -7.49 7.62
N TYR A 50 -2.26 -7.31 7.06
CA TYR A 50 -1.60 -8.34 6.25
C TYR A 50 -1.30 -9.58 7.09
N SER A 51 -0.73 -9.40 8.28
CA SER A 51 -0.46 -10.51 9.18
C SER A 51 -1.73 -11.26 9.55
N ALA A 52 -2.79 -10.56 9.96
CA ALA A 52 -4.06 -11.17 10.32
C ALA A 52 -4.69 -11.96 9.15
N TYR A 53 -4.65 -11.42 7.94
CA TYR A 53 -5.18 -12.08 6.73
C TYR A 53 -4.41 -13.36 6.38
N ASN A 54 -3.10 -13.40 6.65
CA ASN A 54 -2.22 -14.52 6.30
C ASN A 54 -1.92 -15.46 7.49
N GLY A 55 -2.86 -15.59 8.42
CA GLY A 55 -2.77 -16.58 9.52
C GLY A 55 -2.02 -16.10 10.77
N GLY A 56 -1.66 -14.83 10.83
CA GLY A 56 -1.18 -14.16 12.03
C GLY A 56 0.33 -14.22 12.26
N ARG A 57 0.77 -13.54 13.32
CA ARG A 57 2.20 -13.37 13.68
C ARG A 57 2.86 -14.67 14.14
N SER A 58 2.09 -15.73 14.41
CA SER A 58 2.61 -17.06 14.74
C SER A 58 3.14 -17.80 13.51
N LEU A 59 2.59 -17.55 12.33
CA LEU A 59 2.94 -18.25 11.09
C LEU A 59 3.92 -17.46 10.23
N ILE A 60 3.82 -16.13 10.23
CA ILE A 60 4.66 -15.27 9.40
C ILE A 60 5.30 -14.11 10.18
N SER A 61 6.46 -13.66 9.71
CA SER A 61 7.02 -12.33 9.99
C SER A 61 6.77 -11.41 8.80
N VAL A 62 6.50 -10.14 9.08
CA VAL A 62 6.20 -9.10 8.08
C VAL A 62 7.12 -7.92 8.35
N ASP A 63 8.11 -7.73 7.49
CA ASP A 63 9.12 -6.67 7.62
C ASP A 63 8.95 -5.64 6.50
N LEU A 64 8.76 -4.37 6.86
CA LEU A 64 8.52 -3.28 5.91
C LEU A 64 9.82 -2.86 5.21
N LEU A 65 9.83 -2.97 3.89
CA LEU A 65 10.91 -2.42 3.06
C LEU A 65 10.62 -0.98 2.64
N ARG A 66 9.45 -0.75 2.05
CA ARG A 66 9.09 0.53 1.43
C ARG A 66 7.60 0.78 1.50
N THR A 67 7.23 2.05 1.48
CA THR A 67 5.83 2.47 1.33
C THR A 67 5.75 3.71 0.45
N TRP A 68 4.68 3.82 -0.33
CA TRP A 68 4.38 4.99 -1.15
C TRP A 68 2.88 5.24 -1.21
N ILE A 69 2.51 6.47 -1.58
CA ILE A 69 1.11 6.87 -1.77
C ILE A 69 0.75 6.67 -3.23
N CYS A 70 -0.39 6.03 -3.46
CA CYS A 70 -1.00 5.87 -4.76
C CYS A 70 -2.24 6.76 -4.87
N PRO A 71 -2.33 7.63 -5.88
CA PRO A 71 -3.53 8.41 -6.14
C PRO A 71 -4.65 7.52 -6.70
N GLY A 72 -5.89 7.79 -6.28
CA GLY A 72 -7.11 7.07 -6.64
C GLY A 72 -7.62 6.11 -5.57
N ASN A 73 -8.50 5.20 -5.96
CA ASN A 73 -9.07 4.17 -5.09
C ASN A 73 -8.57 2.75 -5.47
N THR A 74 -8.66 1.83 -4.51
CA THR A 74 -8.18 0.44 -4.63
C THR A 74 -9.17 -0.51 -5.29
N GLY A 75 -10.41 -0.08 -5.53
CA GLY A 75 -11.54 -0.98 -5.79
C GLY A 75 -11.52 -1.77 -7.10
N LYS A 76 -10.70 -1.38 -8.10
CA LYS A 76 -10.60 -2.05 -9.42
C LYS A 76 -9.27 -1.78 -10.15
N LYS A 77 -8.25 -1.26 -9.45
CA LYS A 77 -6.99 -0.82 -10.05
C LYS A 77 -5.82 -1.63 -9.53
N SER A 78 -4.83 -1.85 -10.38
CA SER A 78 -3.53 -2.33 -9.94
C SER A 78 -2.87 -1.31 -9.00
N ILE A 79 -2.01 -1.81 -8.11
CA ILE A 79 -1.19 -0.96 -7.26
C ILE A 79 -0.31 -0.09 -8.16
N CYS A 80 -0.25 1.21 -7.88
CA CYS A 80 0.56 2.13 -8.68
C CYS A 80 2.06 1.78 -8.59
N PRO A 81 2.86 2.04 -9.64
CA PRO A 81 4.30 1.76 -9.62
C PRO A 81 4.99 2.45 -8.46
N SER A 82 5.94 1.75 -7.84
CA SER A 82 6.80 2.35 -6.82
C SER A 82 7.64 3.48 -7.45
N PRO A 83 7.74 4.66 -6.81
CA PRO A 83 8.61 5.73 -7.29
C PRO A 83 10.09 5.33 -7.27
N TYR A 84 10.44 4.30 -6.49
CA TYR A 84 11.79 3.77 -6.37
C TYR A 84 12.14 2.76 -7.48
N ALA A 85 11.18 2.34 -8.30
CA ALA A 85 11.42 1.34 -9.37
C ALA A 85 12.32 1.85 -10.50
N GLN A 86 12.48 3.18 -10.62
CA GLN A 86 13.23 3.83 -11.69
C GLN A 86 14.52 4.49 -11.19
N LEU A 87 14.87 4.31 -9.91
CA LEU A 87 16.07 4.93 -9.34
C LEU A 87 17.31 4.05 -9.61
N PRO A 88 18.47 4.66 -9.91
CA PRO A 88 19.74 3.97 -9.94
C PRO A 88 20.02 3.22 -8.64
N ALA A 89 20.71 2.08 -8.73
CA ALA A 89 21.00 1.22 -7.57
C ALA A 89 21.78 1.96 -6.47
N GLU A 90 22.60 2.94 -6.85
CA GLU A 90 23.41 3.77 -5.97
C GLU A 90 22.57 4.67 -5.04
N ILE A 91 21.32 4.98 -5.42
CA ILE A 91 20.41 5.82 -4.61
C ILE A 91 19.57 4.97 -3.64
N LEU A 92 19.54 3.65 -3.82
CA LEU A 92 18.69 2.73 -3.07
C LEU A 92 19.40 2.08 -1.85
N GLN A 93 20.65 2.46 -1.57
CA GLN A 93 21.51 1.93 -0.51
C GLN A 93 21.40 2.73 0.79
#